data_AF-A0A3N1Y8J5-F1
#
_entry.id   AF-A0A3N1Y8J5-F1
#
_cell.length_a   1.000
_cell.length_b   1.000
_cell.length_c   1.000
_cell.angle_alpha   90.00
_cell.angle_beta   90.00
_cell.angle_gamma   90.00
#
_symmetry.space_group_name_H-M   'P 1'
#
loop_
_entity.id
_entity.type
_entity.pdbx_description
1 polymer ?
#
loop_
_entity_poly.entity_id
_entity_poly.type
_entity_poly.pdbx_seq_one_letter_code
_entity_poly.pdbx_strand_id
1 'polypeptide(L)'
;MTAQRNGAAGRRAPRGVLGWCAAWLGALALWASSEAAAQELTLEAAMARAVAAAGLAADAAGAARVRLEAARAFLGAVAADLAHARHEEMSAAEFLRARRLARRTVQASDQASLEVEIAQAQAAYRRAVAGRVRAETEQRLQRMRLAELLGAAEPPAELAAPALRAKGLPRPELDALLAAGGAGRGTAIAQAWQRLVVAMAEREAAVAEFAYRDLALDQVRIRYERGEAADLARAEAEVSAALHGKALAEHGIILAWLELAALGAVPADAWKAVVAPPAGGP
;
A
#
# COMPACT_ATOMS: atom_id res chain seq x y z
N MET A 1 -0.51 -27.80 -68.57
CA MET A 1 -1.18 -28.20 -67.31
C MET A 1 -0.23 -29.18 -66.63
N THR A 2 0.35 -28.98 -65.46
CA THR A 2 0.01 -28.16 -64.29
C THR A 2 1.28 -27.97 -63.45
N ALA A 3 1.50 -26.75 -62.97
CA ALA A 3 2.65 -26.33 -62.17
C ALA A 3 2.59 -26.86 -60.73
N GLN A 4 3.72 -27.34 -60.21
CA GLN A 4 3.87 -27.77 -58.82
C GLN A 4 4.30 -26.56 -57.97
N ARG A 5 3.38 -26.05 -57.15
CA ARG A 5 3.57 -24.89 -56.27
C ARG A 5 4.32 -25.27 -54.99
N ASN A 6 5.36 -24.50 -54.69
CA ASN A 6 6.04 -24.43 -53.40
C ASN A 6 5.08 -24.05 -52.27
N GLY A 7 4.97 -24.89 -51.24
CA GLY A 7 4.25 -24.60 -50.00
C GLY A 7 5.18 -23.99 -48.95
N ALA A 8 5.22 -22.66 -48.87
CA ALA A 8 5.84 -21.94 -47.77
C ALA A 8 4.95 -22.06 -46.52
N ALA A 9 5.35 -22.91 -45.57
CA ALA A 9 4.74 -22.97 -44.25
C ALA A 9 5.13 -21.71 -43.45
N GLY A 10 4.21 -20.73 -43.41
CA GLY A 10 4.32 -19.55 -42.57
C GLY A 10 4.34 -19.94 -41.09
N ARG A 11 5.51 -19.81 -40.46
CA ARG A 11 5.66 -19.86 -39.00
C ARG A 11 4.93 -18.66 -38.41
N ARG A 12 3.75 -18.89 -37.81
CA ARG A 12 3.11 -17.88 -36.94
C ARG A 12 4.00 -17.69 -35.72
N ALA A 13 4.47 -16.47 -35.50
CA ALA A 13 5.20 -16.09 -34.29
C ALA A 13 4.35 -16.37 -33.04
N PRO A 14 4.92 -16.88 -31.94
CA PRO A 14 4.21 -17.02 -30.69
C PRO A 14 3.82 -15.63 -30.17
N ARG A 15 2.53 -15.45 -29.88
CA ARG A 15 1.97 -14.26 -29.22
C ARG A 15 2.78 -14.00 -27.94
N GLY A 16 3.55 -12.92 -27.95
CA GLY A 16 4.51 -12.58 -26.92
C GLY A 16 3.87 -12.17 -25.59
N VAL A 17 4.70 -12.26 -24.56
CA VAL A 17 4.51 -11.88 -23.15
C VAL A 17 3.95 -10.45 -22.95
N LEU A 18 3.93 -9.62 -23.98
CA LEU A 18 3.25 -8.31 -24.01
C LEU A 18 1.73 -8.40 -23.76
N GLY A 19 1.10 -9.55 -24.00
CA GLY A 19 -0.30 -9.78 -23.65
C GLY A 19 -0.58 -9.81 -22.14
N TRP A 20 0.42 -10.10 -21.30
CA TRP A 20 0.25 -10.15 -19.85
C TRP A 20 0.27 -8.77 -19.20
N CYS A 21 1.10 -7.84 -19.68
CA CYS A 21 1.11 -6.44 -19.21
C CYS A 21 -0.17 -5.70 -19.65
N ALA A 22 -0.67 -5.94 -20.87
CA ALA A 22 -1.95 -5.39 -21.32
C ALA A 22 -3.16 -6.02 -20.61
N ALA A 23 -3.06 -7.29 -20.18
CA ALA A 23 -4.09 -7.92 -19.34
C ALA A 23 -4.05 -7.42 -17.89
N TRP A 24 -2.89 -7.01 -17.36
CA TRP A 24 -2.76 -6.44 -16.02
C TRP A 24 -3.19 -4.96 -15.97
N LEU A 25 -2.78 -4.14 -16.93
CA LEU A 25 -3.29 -2.77 -17.09
C LEU A 25 -4.77 -2.76 -17.51
N GLY A 26 -5.17 -3.74 -18.31
CA GLY A 26 -6.56 -4.00 -18.66
C GLY A 26 -7.38 -4.50 -17.47
N ALA A 27 -6.82 -5.29 -16.55
CA ALA A 27 -7.48 -5.70 -15.31
C ALA A 27 -7.55 -4.57 -14.29
N LEU A 28 -6.56 -3.68 -14.21
CA LEU A 28 -6.63 -2.42 -13.45
C LEU A 28 -7.71 -1.49 -14.01
N ALA A 29 -7.85 -1.39 -15.33
CA ALA A 29 -8.89 -0.60 -15.99
C ALA A 29 -10.29 -1.27 -15.96
N LEU A 30 -10.37 -2.60 -15.98
CA LEU A 30 -11.63 -3.34 -15.81
C LEU A 30 -12.10 -3.33 -14.35
N TRP A 31 -11.17 -3.42 -13.39
CA TRP A 31 -11.40 -3.26 -11.96
C TRP A 31 -11.94 -1.85 -11.66
N ALA A 32 -11.35 -0.82 -12.27
CA ALA A 32 -11.86 0.56 -12.24
C ALA A 32 -13.20 0.76 -13.00
N SER A 33 -13.72 -0.25 -13.72
CA SER A 33 -14.98 -0.15 -14.47
C SER A 33 -16.12 -1.04 -13.95
N SER A 34 -15.84 -1.93 -12.98
CA SER A 34 -16.88 -2.61 -12.20
C SER A 34 -17.44 -1.76 -11.05
N GLU A 35 -16.96 -0.52 -10.92
CA GLU A 35 -17.34 0.58 -10.00
C GLU A 35 -18.79 1.11 -10.18
N ALA A 36 -19.73 0.29 -10.65
CA ALA A 36 -21.15 0.65 -10.59
C ALA A 36 -21.78 0.04 -9.32
N ALA A 37 -21.60 0.76 -8.20
CA ALA A 37 -22.34 0.66 -6.92
C ALA A 37 -21.71 -0.08 -5.71
N ALA A 38 -20.39 -0.30 -5.67
CA ALA A 38 -19.70 -0.43 -4.38
C ALA A 38 -19.27 0.99 -3.94
N GLN A 39 -19.93 1.56 -2.93
CA GLN A 39 -19.52 2.86 -2.40
C GLN A 39 -18.15 2.71 -1.73
N GLU A 40 -17.11 3.25 -2.34
CA GLU A 40 -15.76 3.30 -1.78
C GLU A 40 -15.81 3.92 -0.38
N LEU A 41 -15.39 3.18 0.65
CA LEU A 41 -15.42 3.69 2.01
C LEU A 41 -14.22 4.63 2.21
N THR A 42 -14.50 5.90 2.47
CA THR A 42 -13.48 6.90 2.81
C THR A 42 -13.22 6.94 4.32
N LEU A 43 -12.05 7.48 4.71
CA LEU A 43 -11.71 7.70 6.11
C LEU A 43 -12.79 8.55 6.84
N GLU A 44 -13.25 9.62 6.20
CA GLU A 44 -14.27 10.50 6.78
C GLU A 44 -15.60 9.76 6.97
N ALA A 45 -16.03 8.98 5.97
CA ALA A 45 -17.25 8.19 6.05
C ALA A 45 -17.15 7.10 7.12
N ALA A 46 -16.00 6.43 7.24
CA ALA A 46 -15.76 5.43 8.28
C ALA A 46 -15.86 6.06 9.69
N MET A 47 -15.21 7.21 9.90
CA MET A 47 -15.27 7.94 11.16
C MET A 47 -16.68 8.41 11.50
N ALA A 48 -17.42 8.96 10.53
CA ALA A 48 -18.78 9.43 10.72
C ALA A 48 -19.73 8.26 11.08
N ARG A 49 -19.60 7.13 10.38
CA ARG A 49 -20.42 5.93 10.61
C ARG A 49 -20.14 5.30 11.98
N ALA A 50 -18.88 5.26 12.42
CA ALA A 50 -18.54 4.76 13.75
C ALA A 50 -19.13 5.64 14.87
N VAL A 51 -19.04 6.96 14.74
CA VAL A 51 -19.66 7.89 15.72
C VAL A 51 -21.18 7.72 15.76
N ALA A 52 -21.81 7.54 14.60
CA ALA A 52 -23.25 7.28 14.52
C ALA A 52 -23.64 5.95 15.18
N ALA A 53 -22.88 4.88 14.92
CA ALA A 53 -23.07 3.57 15.55
C ALA A 53 -22.90 3.61 17.08
N ALA A 54 -21.99 4.44 17.60
CA ALA A 54 -21.77 4.61 19.03
C ALA A 54 -22.83 5.49 19.73
N GLY A 55 -23.68 6.21 18.99
CA GLY A 55 -24.69 7.11 19.57
C GLY A 55 -24.13 8.35 20.28
N LEU A 56 -22.87 8.72 20.02
CA LEU A 56 -22.13 9.76 20.77
C LEU A 56 -22.19 11.15 20.12
N ALA A 57 -23.20 11.46 19.31
CA ALA A 57 -23.26 12.72 18.57
C ALA A 57 -23.26 13.98 19.47
N ALA A 58 -23.78 13.87 20.70
CA ALA A 58 -23.83 14.97 21.67
C ALA A 58 -22.59 15.09 22.58
N ASP A 59 -21.77 14.04 22.69
CA ASP A 59 -20.53 14.04 23.49
C ASP A 59 -19.32 14.24 22.57
N ALA A 60 -18.83 15.48 22.51
CA ALA A 60 -17.69 15.83 21.67
C ALA A 60 -16.41 15.04 22.02
N ALA A 61 -16.18 14.75 23.31
CA ALA A 61 -14.98 14.04 23.75
C ALA A 61 -15.09 12.53 23.44
N GLY A 62 -16.26 11.93 23.70
CA GLY A 62 -16.58 10.57 23.29
C GLY A 62 -16.49 10.38 21.78
N ALA A 63 -17.08 11.29 21.00
CA ALA A 63 -17.01 11.28 19.54
C ALA A 63 -15.56 11.37 19.02
N ALA A 64 -14.70 12.19 19.64
CA ALA A 64 -13.30 12.29 19.22
C ALA A 64 -12.51 10.98 19.46
N ARG A 65 -12.79 10.26 20.56
CA ARG A 65 -12.18 8.95 20.82
C ARG A 65 -12.64 7.89 19.82
N VAL A 66 -13.94 7.82 19.55
CA VAL A 66 -14.48 6.88 18.55
C VAL A 66 -13.95 7.18 17.16
N ARG A 67 -13.81 8.47 16.79
CA ARG A 67 -13.15 8.87 15.53
C ARG A 67 -11.71 8.37 15.44
N LEU A 68 -10.93 8.50 16.52
CA LEU A 68 -9.55 8.01 16.56
C LEU A 68 -9.49 6.48 16.40
N GLU A 69 -10.37 5.75 17.10
CA GLU A 69 -10.46 4.29 16.97
C GLU A 69 -10.87 3.87 15.55
N ALA A 70 -11.84 4.57 14.96
CA ALA A 70 -12.28 4.34 13.59
C ALA A 70 -11.18 4.61 12.56
N ALA A 71 -10.44 5.70 12.72
CA ALA A 71 -9.29 5.97 11.87
C ALA A 71 -8.19 4.92 12.02
N ARG A 72 -7.89 4.45 13.24
CA ARG A 72 -6.91 3.37 13.46
C ARG A 72 -7.33 2.08 12.77
N ALA A 73 -8.60 1.69 12.88
CA ALA A 73 -9.11 0.50 12.22
C ALA A 73 -9.10 0.65 10.69
N PHE A 74 -9.55 1.79 10.17
CA PHE A 74 -9.58 2.08 8.75
C PHE A 74 -8.18 2.10 8.12
N LEU A 75 -7.27 2.89 8.67
CA LEU A 75 -5.89 3.00 8.18
C LEU A 75 -5.12 1.69 8.37
N GLY A 76 -5.44 0.92 9.41
CA GLY A 76 -4.91 -0.43 9.61
C GLY A 76 -5.34 -1.40 8.51
N ALA A 77 -6.61 -1.36 8.11
CA ALA A 77 -7.12 -2.17 7.00
C ALA A 77 -6.48 -1.76 5.65
N VAL A 78 -6.39 -0.46 5.36
CA VAL A 78 -5.69 0.05 4.16
C VAL A 78 -4.21 -0.39 4.15
N ALA A 79 -3.51 -0.27 5.29
CA ALA A 79 -2.13 -0.73 5.39
C ALA A 79 -1.99 -2.24 5.16
N ALA A 80 -2.92 -3.04 5.69
CA ALA A 80 -2.92 -4.49 5.49
C ALA A 80 -3.20 -4.89 4.03
N ASP A 81 -4.10 -4.17 3.34
CA ASP A 81 -4.35 -4.34 1.90
C ASP A 81 -3.06 -4.08 1.08
N LEU A 82 -2.38 -2.95 1.34
CA LEU A 82 -1.11 -2.62 0.68
C LEU A 82 0.01 -3.61 1.01
N ALA A 83 0.07 -4.08 2.26
CA ALA A 83 1.03 -5.10 2.67
C ALA A 83 0.80 -6.43 1.94
N HIS A 84 -0.47 -6.83 1.75
CA HIS A 84 -0.83 -8.03 0.98
C HIS A 84 -0.37 -7.89 -0.48
N ALA A 85 -0.72 -6.80 -1.15
CA ALA A 85 -0.32 -6.52 -2.53
C ALA A 85 1.21 -6.58 -2.70
N ARG A 86 1.97 -5.91 -1.80
CA ARG A 86 3.44 -5.99 -1.77
C ARG A 86 3.95 -7.44 -1.69
N HIS A 87 3.37 -8.24 -0.80
CA HIS A 87 3.81 -9.61 -0.59
C HIS A 87 3.43 -10.53 -1.74
N GLU A 88 2.30 -10.27 -2.41
CA GLU A 88 1.91 -10.96 -3.64
C GLU A 88 2.96 -10.74 -4.73
N GLU A 89 3.28 -9.47 -5.03
CA GLU A 89 4.29 -9.12 -6.03
C GLU A 89 5.67 -9.70 -5.69
N MET A 90 6.09 -9.62 -4.42
CA MET A 90 7.34 -10.21 -3.97
C MET A 90 7.37 -11.74 -4.18
N SER A 91 6.26 -12.43 -3.89
CA SER A 91 6.17 -13.87 -4.11
C SER A 91 6.24 -14.25 -5.58
N ALA A 92 5.63 -13.44 -6.46
CA ALA A 92 5.71 -13.62 -7.91
C ALA A 92 7.12 -13.37 -8.45
N ALA A 93 7.79 -12.33 -7.97
CA ALA A 93 9.16 -12.00 -8.35
C ALA A 93 10.14 -13.15 -8.00
N GLU A 94 10.09 -13.64 -6.76
CA GLU A 94 10.96 -14.73 -6.31
C GLU A 94 10.64 -16.06 -7.02
N PHE A 95 9.37 -16.31 -7.35
CA PHE A 95 8.99 -17.46 -8.17
C PHE A 95 9.63 -17.41 -9.56
N LEU A 96 9.54 -16.26 -10.24
CA LEU A 96 10.13 -16.07 -11.56
C LEU A 96 11.65 -16.21 -11.51
N ARG A 97 12.31 -15.68 -10.47
CA ARG A 97 13.75 -15.85 -10.24
C ARG A 97 14.14 -17.32 -10.08
N ALA A 98 13.47 -18.05 -9.20
CA ALA A 98 13.73 -19.47 -8.99
C ALA A 98 13.53 -20.29 -10.28
N ARG A 99 12.47 -19.98 -11.05
CA ARG A 99 12.20 -20.63 -12.33
C ARG A 99 13.25 -20.32 -13.39
N ARG A 100 13.78 -19.09 -13.44
CA ARG A 100 14.86 -18.72 -14.36
C ARG A 100 16.15 -19.48 -14.05
N LEU A 101 16.54 -19.57 -12.77
CA LEU A 101 17.74 -20.30 -12.35
C LEU A 101 17.64 -21.80 -12.65
N ALA A 102 16.50 -22.42 -12.35
CA ALA A 102 16.27 -23.83 -12.66
C ALA A 102 16.36 -24.15 -14.17
N ARG A 103 16.06 -23.18 -15.05
CA ARG A 103 16.23 -23.33 -16.50
C ARG A 103 17.70 -23.24 -16.93
N ARG A 104 18.52 -22.43 -16.24
CA ARG A 104 19.95 -22.27 -16.54
C ARG A 104 20.75 -23.53 -16.24
N THR A 105 20.30 -24.36 -15.30
CA THR A 105 20.95 -25.64 -14.91
C THR A 105 21.17 -26.58 -16.07
N VAL A 106 20.32 -26.53 -17.09
CA VAL A 106 20.44 -27.36 -18.29
C VAL A 106 21.72 -27.05 -19.10
N GLN A 107 22.36 -25.89 -18.88
CA GLN A 107 23.42 -25.36 -19.75
C GLN A 107 24.73 -25.02 -19.01
N ALA A 108 24.81 -25.21 -17.68
CA ALA A 108 25.94 -24.74 -16.87
C ALA A 108 27.05 -25.78 -16.68
N SER A 109 28.30 -25.34 -16.80
CA SER A 109 29.52 -26.14 -16.59
C SER A 109 29.91 -26.28 -15.11
N ASP A 110 29.60 -25.29 -14.27
CA ASP A 110 29.76 -25.36 -12.80
C ASP A 110 28.40 -25.67 -12.14
N GLN A 111 28.12 -26.96 -12.00
CA GLN A 111 26.84 -27.44 -11.47
C GLN A 111 26.70 -27.21 -9.96
N ALA A 112 27.79 -27.30 -9.19
CA ALA A 112 27.75 -27.23 -7.73
C ALA A 112 27.39 -25.83 -7.23
N SER A 113 28.01 -24.78 -7.78
CA SER A 113 27.69 -23.38 -7.43
C SER A 113 26.23 -23.04 -7.80
N LEU A 114 25.76 -23.54 -8.95
CA LEU A 114 24.40 -23.27 -9.43
C LEU A 114 23.33 -23.99 -8.60
N GLU A 115 23.60 -25.20 -8.10
CA GLU A 115 22.70 -25.90 -7.16
C GLU A 115 22.47 -25.10 -5.88
N VAL A 116 23.52 -24.48 -5.34
CA VAL A 116 23.42 -23.60 -4.17
C VAL A 116 22.55 -22.38 -4.49
N GLU A 117 22.75 -21.72 -5.62
CA GLU A 117 21.93 -20.57 -6.03
C GLU A 117 20.44 -20.94 -6.20
N ILE A 118 20.16 -22.11 -6.76
CA ILE A 118 18.79 -22.61 -6.92
C ILE A 118 18.15 -22.85 -5.55
N ALA A 119 18.88 -23.51 -4.64
CA ALA A 119 18.40 -23.75 -3.29
C ALA A 119 18.11 -22.43 -2.55
N GLN A 120 18.98 -21.42 -2.70
CA GLN A 120 18.77 -20.08 -2.15
C GLN A 120 17.53 -19.39 -2.73
N ALA A 121 17.34 -19.45 -4.05
CA ALA A 121 16.18 -18.85 -4.70
C ALA A 121 14.86 -19.56 -4.32
N GLN A 122 14.88 -20.89 -4.17
CA GLN A 122 13.73 -21.65 -3.66
C GLN A 122 13.41 -21.29 -2.20
N ALA A 123 14.43 -21.11 -1.36
CA ALA A 123 14.23 -20.66 0.02
C ALA A 123 13.65 -19.23 0.07
N ALA A 124 14.13 -18.31 -0.78
CA ALA A 124 13.60 -16.96 -0.91
C ALA A 124 12.12 -16.97 -1.34
N TYR A 125 11.77 -17.75 -2.36
CA TYR A 125 10.38 -17.93 -2.79
C TYR A 125 9.48 -18.45 -1.67
N ARG A 126 9.91 -19.50 -0.95
CA ARG A 126 9.13 -20.05 0.18
C ARG A 126 8.92 -19.02 1.30
N ARG A 127 9.93 -18.20 1.61
CA ARG A 127 9.79 -17.09 2.57
C ARG A 127 8.80 -16.04 2.09
N ALA A 128 8.84 -15.69 0.80
CA ALA A 128 7.91 -14.73 0.20
C ALA A 128 6.45 -15.24 0.27
N VAL A 129 6.21 -16.52 -0.04
CA VAL A 129 4.89 -17.16 0.11
C VAL A 129 4.40 -17.13 1.55
N ALA A 130 5.26 -17.48 2.52
CA ALA A 130 4.91 -17.42 3.93
C ALA A 130 4.61 -15.97 4.39
N GLY A 131 5.29 -14.97 3.82
CA GLY A 131 4.97 -13.56 4.00
C GLY A 131 3.56 -13.21 3.50
N ARG A 132 3.21 -13.65 2.28
CA ARG A 132 1.90 -13.41 1.67
C ARG A 132 0.76 -14.01 2.48
N VAL A 133 0.89 -15.26 2.94
CA VAL A 133 -0.14 -15.92 3.78
C VAL A 133 -0.38 -15.19 5.09
N ARG A 134 0.70 -14.69 5.74
CA ARG A 134 0.57 -13.86 6.95
C ARG A 134 -0.14 -12.54 6.64
N ALA A 135 0.24 -11.87 5.56
CA ALA A 135 -0.38 -10.61 5.15
C ALA A 135 -1.86 -10.77 4.78
N GLU A 136 -2.23 -11.87 4.10
CA GLU A 136 -3.63 -12.19 3.81
C GLU A 136 -4.46 -12.41 5.09
N THR A 137 -3.88 -13.11 6.07
CA THR A 137 -4.54 -13.33 7.36
C THR A 137 -4.76 -12.00 8.09
N GLU A 138 -3.72 -11.16 8.14
CA GLU A 138 -3.78 -9.83 8.75
C GLU A 138 -4.81 -8.93 8.05
N GLN A 139 -4.83 -8.93 6.72
CA GLN A 139 -5.80 -8.19 5.91
C GLN A 139 -7.24 -8.56 6.27
N ARG A 140 -7.55 -9.85 6.34
CA ARG A 140 -8.88 -10.33 6.73
C ARG A 140 -9.23 -9.89 8.16
N LEU A 141 -8.31 -10.01 9.11
CA LEU A 141 -8.52 -9.61 10.50
C LEU A 141 -8.77 -8.11 10.64
N GLN A 142 -7.98 -7.26 9.98
CA GLN A 142 -8.17 -5.81 10.03
C GLN A 142 -9.49 -5.37 9.38
N ARG A 143 -9.88 -6.00 8.27
CA ARG A 143 -11.16 -5.73 7.63
C ARG A 143 -12.35 -6.15 8.50
N MET A 144 -12.27 -7.30 9.18
CA MET A 144 -13.30 -7.73 10.13
C MET A 144 -13.42 -6.77 11.32
N ARG A 145 -12.29 -6.34 11.88
CA ARG A 145 -12.26 -5.36 12.98
C ARG A 145 -12.89 -4.03 12.56
N LEU A 146 -12.61 -3.56 11.35
CA LEU A 146 -13.25 -2.37 10.80
C LEU A 146 -14.77 -2.58 10.67
N ALA A 147 -15.22 -3.72 10.14
CA ALA A 147 -16.65 -4.03 10.03
C ALA A 147 -17.37 -3.97 11.38
N GLU A 148 -16.80 -4.60 12.39
CA GLU A 148 -17.33 -4.63 13.76
C GLU A 148 -17.50 -3.21 14.31
N LEU A 149 -16.47 -2.38 14.19
CA LEU A 149 -16.49 -1.00 14.66
C LEU A 149 -17.51 -0.12 13.92
N LEU A 150 -17.75 -0.40 12.65
CA LEU A 150 -18.75 0.29 11.83
C LEU A 150 -20.17 -0.24 12.04
N GLY A 151 -20.36 -1.25 12.88
CA GLY A 151 -21.64 -1.95 13.06
C GLY A 151 -22.12 -2.64 11.78
N ALA A 152 -21.21 -3.05 10.90
CA ALA A 152 -21.51 -3.70 9.64
C ALA A 152 -21.40 -5.23 9.76
N ALA A 153 -22.34 -5.96 9.13
CA ALA A 153 -22.33 -7.42 9.13
C ALA A 153 -21.19 -8.01 8.29
N GLU A 154 -20.76 -7.29 7.25
CA GLU A 154 -19.70 -7.69 6.33
C GLU A 154 -18.62 -6.61 6.23
N PRO A 155 -17.36 -6.99 6.00
CA PRO A 155 -16.29 -6.04 5.80
C PRO A 155 -16.50 -5.20 4.52
N PRO A 156 -16.10 -3.92 4.53
CA PRO A 156 -16.13 -3.09 3.33
C PRO A 156 -15.31 -3.76 2.20
N ALA A 157 -15.89 -3.76 0.99
CA ALA A 157 -15.24 -4.34 -0.19
C ALA A 157 -14.03 -3.51 -0.63
N GLU A 158 -14.19 -2.18 -0.67
CA GLU A 158 -13.20 -1.22 -1.16
C GLU A 158 -12.96 -0.10 -0.15
N LEU A 159 -11.70 0.29 -0.02
CA LEU A 159 -11.23 1.31 0.91
C LEU A 159 -10.44 2.36 0.14
N ALA A 160 -10.84 3.62 0.26
CA ALA A 160 -10.11 4.74 -0.31
C ALA A 160 -8.88 5.06 0.55
N ALA A 161 -7.67 4.80 0.04
CA ALA A 161 -6.44 5.20 0.73
C ALA A 161 -6.38 6.74 0.82
N PRO A 162 -6.34 7.33 2.03
CA PRO A 162 -6.33 8.78 2.17
C PRO A 162 -4.96 9.32 1.79
N ALA A 163 -4.92 10.23 0.82
CA ALA A 163 -3.70 10.91 0.43
C ALA A 163 -3.43 12.11 1.33
N LEU A 164 -2.18 12.34 1.73
CA LEU A 164 -1.79 13.59 2.37
C LEU A 164 -1.47 14.69 1.35
N ARG A 165 -1.60 15.94 1.77
CA ARG A 165 -1.13 17.08 0.99
C ARG A 165 0.36 16.96 0.70
N ALA A 166 0.75 17.29 -0.54
CA ALA A 166 2.13 17.18 -0.99
C ALA A 166 3.08 18.16 -0.29
N LYS A 167 2.61 19.38 0.02
CA LYS A 167 3.42 20.48 0.58
C LYS A 167 2.70 21.18 1.72
N GLY A 168 3.49 21.78 2.62
CA GLY A 168 2.99 22.68 3.65
C GLY A 168 2.19 21.99 4.74
N LEU A 169 2.55 20.75 5.10
CA LEU A 169 1.92 20.08 6.24
C LEU A 169 2.14 20.94 7.49
N PRO A 170 1.06 21.38 8.16
CA PRO A 170 1.20 22.18 9.37
C PRO A 170 1.94 21.38 10.44
N ARG A 171 2.83 22.05 11.16
CA ARG A 171 3.48 21.51 12.35
C ARG A 171 3.19 22.44 13.53
N PRO A 172 2.24 22.10 14.40
CA PRO A 172 1.95 22.91 15.57
C PRO A 172 3.15 22.91 16.53
N GLU A 173 3.38 24.05 17.19
CA GLU A 173 4.39 24.16 18.24
C GLU A 173 3.94 23.45 19.51
N LEU A 174 4.85 22.74 20.17
CA LEU A 174 4.53 21.95 21.36
C LEU A 174 3.97 22.82 22.49
N ASP A 175 4.58 23.99 22.73
CA ASP A 175 4.16 24.90 23.80
C ASP A 175 2.72 25.40 23.60
N ALA A 176 2.33 25.68 22.36
CA ALA A 176 0.96 26.05 22.01
C ALA A 176 -0.03 24.91 22.28
N LEU A 177 0.35 23.67 21.94
CA LEU A 177 -0.49 22.49 22.21
C LEU A 177 -0.64 22.21 23.71
N LEU A 178 0.44 22.37 24.49
CA LEU A 178 0.42 22.18 25.94
C LEU A 178 -0.45 23.25 26.62
N ALA A 179 -0.38 24.50 26.15
CA ALA A 179 -1.23 25.58 26.64
C ALA A 179 -2.72 25.32 26.32
N ALA A 180 -3.03 24.80 25.13
CA ALA A 180 -4.41 24.49 24.71
C ALA A 180 -4.99 23.26 25.44
N GLY A 181 -4.17 22.26 25.72
CA GLY A 181 -4.62 20.97 26.25
C GLY A 181 -5.07 20.93 27.71
N GLY A 182 -4.83 22.00 28.48
CA GLY A 182 -5.21 22.09 29.90
C GLY A 182 -4.40 21.18 30.84
N ALA A 183 -4.62 21.35 32.15
CA ALA A 183 -3.89 20.61 33.19
C ALA A 183 -4.20 19.09 33.14
N GLY A 184 -3.16 18.26 33.33
CA GLY A 184 -3.28 16.79 33.46
C GLY A 184 -3.14 15.98 32.17
N ARG A 185 -3.05 16.61 30.99
CA ARG A 185 -2.87 15.92 29.69
C ARG A 185 -1.51 16.16 29.01
N GLY A 186 -0.63 16.96 29.62
CA GLY A 186 0.63 17.41 29.02
C GLY A 186 1.51 16.27 28.49
N THR A 187 1.69 15.20 29.25
CA THR A 187 2.50 14.05 28.83
C THR A 187 1.93 13.36 27.59
N ALA A 188 0.61 13.15 27.52
CA ALA A 188 -0.04 12.52 26.38
C ALA A 188 0.06 13.39 25.12
N ILE A 189 -0.08 14.72 25.28
CA ILE A 189 0.08 15.70 24.20
C ILE A 189 1.51 15.71 23.68
N ALA A 190 2.50 15.74 24.56
CA ALA A 190 3.91 15.70 24.17
C ALA A 190 4.26 14.41 23.42
N GLN A 191 3.71 13.26 23.84
CA GLN A 191 3.89 11.99 23.13
C GLN A 191 3.21 11.97 21.75
N ALA A 192 1.99 12.49 21.64
CA ALA A 192 1.29 12.58 20.36
C ALA A 192 2.01 13.54 19.39
N TRP A 193 2.50 14.67 19.90
CA TRP A 193 3.33 15.59 19.14
C TRP A 193 4.65 14.94 18.68
N GLN A 194 5.33 14.20 19.56
CA GLN A 194 6.56 13.50 19.18
C GLN A 194 6.29 12.47 18.07
N ARG A 195 5.18 11.72 18.15
CA ARG A 195 4.75 10.81 17.08
C ARG A 195 4.50 11.55 15.77
N LEU A 196 3.85 12.73 15.81
CA LEU A 196 3.66 13.57 14.63
C LEU A 196 5.00 13.94 13.99
N VAL A 197 5.95 14.43 14.79
CA VAL A 197 7.28 14.84 14.30
C VAL A 197 8.03 13.69 13.65
N VAL A 198 8.02 12.51 14.29
CA VAL A 198 8.66 11.31 13.73
C VAL A 198 7.96 10.89 12.44
N ALA A 199 6.63 10.83 12.41
CA ALA A 199 5.88 10.43 11.22
C ALA A 199 6.08 11.40 10.04
N MET A 200 6.23 12.70 10.30
CA MET A 200 6.60 13.68 9.27
C MET A 200 7.99 13.42 8.68
N ALA A 201 8.98 13.13 9.52
CA ALA A 201 10.33 12.78 9.06
C ALA A 201 10.37 11.44 8.31
N GLU A 202 9.65 10.43 8.80
CA GLU A 202 9.49 9.14 8.12
C GLU A 202 8.82 9.30 6.77
N ARG A 203 7.83 10.20 6.64
CA ARG A 203 7.19 10.50 5.36
C ARG A 203 8.17 11.11 4.37
N GLU A 204 8.98 12.08 4.80
CA GLU A 204 9.99 12.67 3.93
C GLU A 204 10.97 11.62 3.40
N ALA A 205 11.46 10.75 4.29
CA ALA A 205 12.33 9.64 3.91
C ALA A 205 11.62 8.65 2.97
N ALA A 206 10.36 8.29 3.24
CA ALA A 206 9.61 7.35 2.41
C ALA A 206 9.24 7.92 1.04
N VAL A 207 8.97 9.23 0.93
CA VAL A 207 8.76 9.91 -0.35
C VAL A 207 10.04 9.90 -1.18
N ALA A 208 11.19 10.16 -0.55
CA ALA A 208 12.48 10.09 -1.23
C ALA A 208 12.82 8.66 -1.70
N GLU A 209 12.59 7.66 -0.84
CA GLU A 209 12.79 6.24 -1.19
C GLU A 209 11.87 5.82 -2.35
N PHE A 210 10.59 6.20 -2.32
CA PHE A 210 9.67 5.90 -3.41
C PHE A 210 10.13 6.52 -4.74
N ALA A 211 10.51 7.79 -4.73
CA ALA A 211 11.03 8.47 -5.93
C ALA A 211 12.31 7.80 -6.46
N TYR A 212 13.20 7.35 -5.57
CA TYR A 212 14.38 6.58 -5.95
C TYR A 212 14.02 5.23 -6.58
N ARG A 213 13.07 4.48 -6.00
CA ARG A 213 12.64 3.17 -6.51
C ARG A 213 11.97 3.26 -7.86
N ASP A 214 11.17 4.30 -8.09
CA ASP A 214 10.54 4.56 -9.38
C ASP A 214 11.60 4.80 -10.47
N LEU A 215 12.59 5.66 -10.21
CA LEU A 215 13.71 5.87 -11.13
C LEU A 215 14.55 4.60 -11.34
N ALA A 216 14.78 3.82 -10.28
CA ALA A 216 15.51 2.55 -10.37
C ALA A 216 14.75 1.52 -11.22
N LEU A 217 13.41 1.49 -11.13
CA LEU A 217 12.57 0.66 -11.97
C LEU A 217 12.72 1.05 -13.45
N ASP A 218 12.74 2.33 -13.78
CA ASP A 218 12.96 2.80 -15.15
C ASP A 218 14.33 2.35 -15.70
N GLN A 219 15.38 2.42 -14.88
CA GLN A 219 16.71 1.89 -15.26
C GLN A 219 16.68 0.38 -15.52
N VAL A 220 15.94 -0.38 -14.72
CA VAL A 220 15.75 -1.83 -14.90
C VAL A 220 14.96 -2.13 -16.17
N ARG A 221 13.92 -1.35 -16.47
CA ARG A 221 13.12 -1.45 -17.70
C ARG A 221 13.97 -1.21 -18.95
N ILE A 222 14.78 -0.15 -18.96
CA ILE A 222 15.67 0.15 -20.09
C ILE A 222 16.64 -1.02 -20.35
N ARG A 223 17.23 -1.59 -19.30
CA ARG A 223 18.12 -2.77 -19.43
C ARG A 223 17.38 -3.98 -19.98
N TYR A 224 16.17 -4.24 -19.49
CA TYR A 224 15.32 -5.31 -19.97
C TYR A 224 14.99 -5.15 -21.47
N GLU A 225 14.63 -3.93 -21.90
CA GLU A 225 14.33 -3.62 -23.30
C GLU A 225 15.54 -3.77 -24.23
N ARG A 226 16.75 -3.53 -23.72
CA ARG A 226 18.01 -3.78 -24.44
C ARG A 226 18.41 -5.26 -24.51
N GLY A 227 17.64 -6.15 -23.89
CA GLY A 227 17.94 -7.58 -23.81
C GLY A 227 19.06 -7.90 -22.81
N GLU A 228 19.41 -6.96 -21.93
CA GLU A 228 20.36 -7.18 -20.86
C GLU A 228 19.71 -7.98 -19.72
N ALA A 229 20.53 -8.65 -18.90
CA ALA A 229 20.04 -9.35 -17.73
C ALA A 229 19.48 -8.34 -16.70
N ALA A 230 18.15 -8.31 -16.56
CA ALA A 230 17.44 -7.43 -15.64
C ALA A 230 16.38 -8.20 -14.83
N ASP A 231 16.23 -7.87 -13.54
CA ASP A 231 15.20 -8.48 -12.68
C ASP A 231 14.01 -7.54 -12.50
N LEU A 232 13.24 -7.37 -13.58
CA LEU A 232 12.10 -6.43 -13.63
C LEU A 232 11.07 -6.70 -12.52
N ALA A 233 10.67 -7.96 -12.34
CA ALA A 233 9.67 -8.33 -11.33
C ALA A 233 10.13 -7.98 -9.90
N ARG A 234 11.43 -8.12 -9.62
CA ARG A 234 11.99 -7.74 -8.32
C ARG A 234 11.96 -6.23 -8.12
N ALA A 235 12.30 -5.45 -9.15
CA ALA A 235 12.26 -4.00 -9.09
C ALA A 235 10.82 -3.48 -8.87
N GLU A 236 9.84 -4.07 -9.54
CA GLU A 236 8.41 -3.75 -9.34
C GLU A 236 7.97 -4.04 -7.89
N ALA A 237 8.33 -5.21 -7.36
CA ALA A 237 8.03 -5.56 -5.97
C ALA A 237 8.69 -4.61 -4.94
N GLU A 238 9.84 -4.02 -5.29
CA GLU A 238 10.51 -3.02 -4.45
C GLU A 238 9.82 -1.65 -4.51
N VAL A 239 9.24 -1.26 -5.66
CA VAL A 239 8.39 -0.08 -5.78
C VAL A 239 7.14 -0.23 -4.90
N SER A 240 6.47 -1.38 -4.95
CA SER A 240 5.30 -1.62 -4.09
C SER A 240 5.66 -1.68 -2.61
N ALA A 241 6.87 -2.13 -2.26
CA ALA A 241 7.36 -2.02 -0.89
C ALA A 241 7.54 -0.56 -0.44
N ALA A 242 8.06 0.30 -1.31
CA ALA A 242 8.20 1.73 -1.03
C ALA A 242 6.83 2.44 -0.94
N LEU A 243 5.87 2.08 -1.80
CA LEU A 243 4.50 2.59 -1.72
C LEU A 243 3.84 2.27 -0.38
N HIS A 244 3.94 1.01 0.07
CA HIS A 244 3.43 0.61 1.38
C HIS A 244 4.12 1.38 2.52
N GLY A 245 5.45 1.53 2.46
CA GLY A 245 6.21 2.31 3.45
C GLY A 245 5.79 3.78 3.52
N LYS A 246 5.57 4.40 2.35
CA LYS A 246 5.04 5.76 2.26
C LYS A 246 3.65 5.86 2.89
N ALA A 247 2.73 4.96 2.56
CA ALA A 247 1.38 4.96 3.12
C ALA A 247 1.39 4.85 4.65
N LEU A 248 2.24 3.99 5.23
CA LEU A 248 2.37 3.87 6.69
C LEU A 248 2.79 5.19 7.36
N ALA A 249 3.77 5.89 6.79
CA ALA A 249 4.19 7.18 7.32
C ALA A 249 3.09 8.24 7.22
N GLU A 250 2.35 8.25 6.10
CA GLU A 250 1.20 9.14 5.90
C GLU A 250 0.07 8.85 6.90
N HIS A 251 -0.23 7.58 7.15
CA HIS A 251 -1.19 7.16 8.17
C HIS A 251 -0.76 7.60 9.57
N GLY A 252 0.53 7.51 9.90
CA GLY A 252 1.09 7.95 11.18
C GLY A 252 0.81 9.43 11.47
N ILE A 253 0.93 10.29 10.45
CA ILE A 253 0.61 11.71 10.56
C ILE A 253 -0.88 11.92 10.85
N ILE A 254 -1.77 11.25 10.09
CA ILE A 254 -3.23 11.35 10.29
C ILE A 254 -3.61 10.95 11.73
N LEU A 255 -3.07 9.82 12.19
CA LEU A 255 -3.34 9.33 13.55
C LEU A 255 -2.84 10.28 14.63
N ALA A 256 -1.64 10.86 14.47
CA ALA A 256 -1.11 11.81 15.44
C ALA A 256 -1.98 13.08 15.54
N TRP A 257 -2.50 13.57 14.41
CA TRP A 257 -3.47 14.70 14.40
C TRP A 257 -4.78 14.35 15.10
N LEU A 258 -5.32 13.15 14.86
CA LEU A 258 -6.54 12.68 15.53
C LEU A 258 -6.33 12.45 17.02
N GLU A 259 -5.15 12.00 17.44
CA GLU A 259 -4.78 11.88 18.85
C GLU A 259 -4.74 13.25 19.54
N LEU A 260 -4.09 14.24 18.93
CA LEU A 260 -4.07 15.61 19.43
C LEU A 260 -5.50 16.18 19.55
N ALA A 261 -6.37 15.90 18.58
CA ALA A 261 -7.77 16.30 18.61
C ALA A 261 -8.55 15.62 19.74
N ALA A 262 -8.36 14.31 19.94
CA ALA A 262 -8.98 13.55 21.02
C ALA A 262 -8.50 13.99 22.42
N LEU A 263 -7.31 14.56 22.51
CA LEU A 263 -6.76 15.17 23.72
C LEU A 263 -7.23 16.63 23.93
N GLY A 264 -7.94 17.22 22.96
CA GLY A 264 -8.40 18.61 23.00
C GLY A 264 -7.30 19.64 22.77
N ALA A 265 -6.13 19.23 22.26
CA ALA A 265 -5.01 20.13 21.99
C ALA A 265 -5.15 20.87 20.65
N VAL A 266 -5.99 20.35 19.75
CA VAL A 266 -6.34 20.95 18.45
C VAL A 266 -7.84 20.77 18.16
N PRO A 267 -8.43 21.55 17.23
CA PRO A 267 -9.80 21.34 16.78
C PRO A 267 -10.05 19.92 16.25
N ALA A 268 -11.28 19.43 16.42
CA ALA A 268 -11.67 18.06 16.07
C ALA A 268 -11.50 17.71 14.58
N ASP A 269 -11.50 18.72 13.72
CA ASP A 269 -11.39 18.65 12.26
C ASP A 269 -10.01 19.06 11.74
N ALA A 270 -9.03 19.35 12.61
CA ALA A 270 -7.70 19.80 12.21
C ALA A 270 -6.97 18.81 11.27
N TRP A 271 -7.28 17.52 11.37
CA TRP A 271 -6.76 16.48 10.47
C TRP A 271 -7.17 16.68 9.00
N LYS A 272 -8.29 17.37 8.72
CA LYS A 272 -8.71 17.70 7.34
C LYS A 272 -7.74 18.66 6.65
N ALA A 273 -6.98 19.44 7.42
CA ALA A 273 -5.96 20.32 6.86
C ALA A 273 -4.75 19.54 6.29
N VAL A 274 -4.52 18.30 6.75
CA VAL A 274 -3.38 17.48 6.29
C VAL A 274 -3.76 16.48 5.21
N VAL A 275 -5.01 16.03 5.19
CA VAL A 275 -5.54 15.15 4.14
C VAL A 275 -5.84 15.98 2.88
N ALA A 276 -5.46 15.45 1.71
CA ALA A 276 -5.80 16.03 0.43
C ALA A 276 -7.31 15.86 0.18
N PRO A 277 -7.99 16.86 -0.41
CA PRO A 277 -9.36 16.65 -0.84
C PRO A 277 -9.41 15.48 -1.85
N PRO A 278 -10.50 14.70 -1.88
CA PRO A 278 -10.66 13.65 -2.88
C PRO A 278 -10.52 14.26 -4.27
N ALA A 279 -9.79 13.59 -5.15
CA ALA A 279 -9.61 14.04 -6.53
C ALA A 279 -10.99 14.04 -7.23
N GLY A 280 -11.63 15.21 -7.36
CA GLY A 280 -12.95 15.35 -7.98
C GLY A 280 -14.00 16.17 -7.21
N GLY A 281 -13.69 16.74 -6.04
CA GLY A 281 -14.51 17.82 -5.46
C GLY A 281 -14.25 19.17 -6.14
N PRO A 282 -15.27 20.05 -6.28
CA PRO A 282 -15.21 21.27 -7.09
C PRO A 282 -14.08 22.24 -6.73
#